data_AF-A0A917TVD1-F1
#
_entry.id   AF-A0A917TVD1-F1
#
_cell.length_a   1.000
_cell.length_b   1.000
_cell.length_c   1.000
_cell.angle_alpha   90.00
_cell.angle_beta   90.00
_cell.angle_gamma   90.00
#
_symmetry.space_group_name_H-M   'P 1'
#
loop_
_entity.id
_entity.type
_entity.pdbx_description
1 polymer ?
#
loop_
_entity_poly.entity_id
_entity_poly.type
_entity_poly.pdbx_seq_one_letter_code
_entity_poly.pdbx_strand_id
1 'polypeptide(L)'
;MTGRGARNVRRQAILPGVGKERFGFGPARFGRRPAVPPIARPALLERLDQVRNGVTLVVAGAGAGKSTLLSAWSAARGGVFVNLELDPPHHEGDGPLVVDEATEAHVDWLRKLSHRRVVVAAQEVLPVQARQTLTARELAFAEDETYQVLAAALGDAAGADTLAPDVHLLTHGWPQTVGLAAAWLAQQSPAERAAKLRSLARVTEPLEPYLVGAVLDGLTRDDRELAQKLAHLPGVDARRADRLDLTEDLVALPPFVQPVAGKPGWFAVPGGLRVAVQRAAPLAAEAVAALRAAGQGM
;
A
#
# COMPACT_ATOMS: atom_id res chain seq x y z
N MET A 1 38.18 -29.95 -39.63
CA MET A 1 36.97 -29.35 -40.22
C MET A 1 35.81 -29.64 -39.26
N THR A 2 35.66 -28.90 -38.17
CA THR A 2 34.92 -27.63 -37.96
C THR A 2 33.38 -27.76 -37.98
N GLY A 3 32.76 -27.53 -36.81
CA GLY A 3 31.33 -27.21 -36.63
C GLY A 3 30.78 -27.76 -35.31
N ARG A 4 30.89 -27.05 -34.17
CA ARG A 4 29.85 -26.19 -33.52
C ARG A 4 28.47 -26.87 -33.47
N GLY A 5 27.80 -27.16 -32.35
CA GLY A 5 27.79 -26.55 -31.01
C GLY A 5 26.54 -25.68 -30.85
N ALA A 6 25.59 -26.06 -29.96
CA ALA A 6 24.76 -25.12 -29.17
C ALA A 6 23.77 -25.86 -28.25
N ARG A 7 23.76 -25.43 -26.98
CA ARG A 7 22.88 -25.87 -25.89
C ARG A 7 21.57 -25.08 -25.92
N ASN A 8 20.46 -25.77 -25.63
CA ASN A 8 19.16 -25.17 -25.41
C ASN A 8 19.12 -24.46 -24.04
N VAL A 9 19.05 -23.13 -24.04
CA VAL A 9 18.74 -22.31 -22.86
C VAL A 9 17.30 -21.83 -22.99
N ARG A 10 16.46 -22.19 -22.02
CA ARG A 10 15.08 -21.68 -21.87
C ARG A 10 15.11 -20.17 -21.68
N ARG A 11 14.47 -19.43 -22.59
CA ARG A 11 14.26 -17.98 -22.50
C ARG A 11 13.15 -17.69 -21.48
N GLN A 12 13.49 -16.94 -20.43
CA GLN A 12 12.52 -16.18 -19.65
C GLN A 12 11.94 -15.06 -20.53
N ALA A 13 10.61 -14.92 -20.52
CA ALA A 13 9.91 -13.83 -21.18
C ALA A 13 10.14 -12.53 -20.40
N ILE A 14 10.78 -11.57 -21.06
CA ILE A 14 11.04 -10.21 -20.58
C ILE A 14 9.85 -9.34 -21.00
N LEU A 15 9.30 -8.58 -20.05
CA LEU A 15 8.29 -7.54 -20.27
C LEU A 15 8.76 -6.53 -21.34
N PRO A 16 7.95 -6.20 -22.36
CA PRO A 16 8.29 -5.14 -23.30
C PRO A 16 7.90 -3.77 -22.70
N GLY A 17 8.83 -2.81 -22.66
CA GLY A 17 8.47 -1.40 -22.49
C GLY A 17 9.26 -0.55 -21.49
N VAL A 18 10.35 -1.01 -20.87
CA VAL A 18 11.21 -0.15 -20.04
C VAL A 18 12.66 -0.25 -20.51
N GLY A 19 13.18 0.84 -21.07
CA GLY A 19 14.57 0.94 -21.51
C GLY A 19 15.54 0.74 -20.34
N LYS A 20 16.59 -0.06 -20.57
CA LYS A 20 17.49 -0.61 -19.55
C LYS A 20 18.63 0.32 -19.08
N GLU A 21 18.67 1.60 -19.43
CA GLU A 21 19.92 2.40 -19.27
C GLU A 21 19.83 3.66 -18.39
N ARG A 22 18.94 3.73 -17.40
CA ARG A 22 18.97 4.81 -16.38
C ARG A 22 19.07 4.40 -14.92
N PHE A 23 19.32 3.12 -14.61
CA PHE A 23 19.54 2.64 -13.24
C PHE A 23 21.03 2.40 -12.93
N GLY A 24 21.85 3.44 -13.06
CA GLY A 24 23.25 3.42 -12.64
C GLY A 24 23.38 3.66 -11.13
N PHE A 25 23.78 2.65 -10.37
CA PHE A 25 24.06 2.76 -8.94
C PHE A 25 25.39 3.49 -8.69
N GLY A 26 25.32 4.75 -8.24
CA GLY A 26 26.44 5.51 -7.65
C GLY A 26 26.51 5.35 -6.12
N PRO A 27 27.58 5.82 -5.46
CA PRO A 27 27.88 5.46 -4.07
C PRO A 27 26.93 6.14 -3.07
N ALA A 28 26.53 5.34 -2.08
CA ALA A 28 25.76 5.57 -0.86
C ALA A 28 25.34 7.01 -0.51
N ARG A 29 24.08 7.34 -0.81
CA ARG A 29 23.27 8.26 0.02
C ARG A 29 22.55 7.41 1.07
N PHE A 30 22.73 7.72 2.36
CA PHE A 30 21.93 7.11 3.43
C PHE A 30 20.43 7.19 3.06
N GLY A 31 19.71 6.06 3.09
CA GLY A 31 18.24 6.06 3.16
C GLY A 31 17.42 5.65 1.93
N ARG A 32 17.99 5.19 0.82
CA ARG A 32 17.18 4.72 -0.34
C ARG A 32 16.67 3.29 -0.11
N ARG A 33 15.50 3.16 0.51
CA ARG A 33 14.90 1.87 0.86
C ARG A 33 13.87 1.45 -0.21
N PRO A 34 13.99 0.25 -0.81
CA PRO A 34 12.94 -0.27 -1.68
C PRO A 34 11.64 -0.41 -0.88
N ALA A 35 10.50 -0.24 -1.56
CA ALA A 35 9.19 -0.43 -0.96
C ALA A 35 9.14 -1.79 -0.22
N VAL A 36 8.69 -1.78 1.03
CA VAL A 36 8.56 -3.01 1.81
C VAL A 36 7.57 -3.92 1.08
N PRO A 37 7.97 -5.14 0.70
CA PRO A 37 7.04 -6.06 0.07
C PRO A 37 5.89 -6.33 1.05
N PRO A 38 4.66 -6.51 0.54
CA PRO A 38 3.52 -6.81 1.40
C PRO A 38 3.80 -8.07 2.22
N ILE A 39 3.47 -8.02 3.51
CA ILE A 39 3.61 -9.16 4.41
C ILE A 39 2.69 -10.29 3.97
N ALA A 40 3.21 -11.52 3.97
CA ALA A 40 2.44 -12.70 3.60
C ALA A 40 1.42 -13.01 4.72
N ARG A 41 0.15 -13.19 4.35
CA ARG A 41 -0.95 -13.48 5.28
C ARG A 41 -1.67 -14.79 4.91
N PRO A 42 -0.98 -15.95 4.98
CA PRO A 42 -1.46 -17.20 4.39
C PRO A 42 -2.85 -17.61 4.91
N ALA A 43 -3.11 -17.47 6.22
CA ALA A 43 -4.41 -17.79 6.80
C ALA A 43 -5.56 -16.95 6.22
N LEU A 44 -5.34 -15.66 5.94
CA LEU A 44 -6.35 -14.82 5.30
C LEU A 44 -6.54 -15.19 3.83
N LEU A 45 -5.45 -15.50 3.12
CA LEU A 45 -5.52 -15.94 1.73
C LEU A 45 -6.31 -17.25 1.61
N GLU A 46 -6.11 -18.19 2.52
CA GLU A 46 -6.88 -19.44 2.61
C GLU A 46 -8.35 -19.18 2.92
N ARG A 47 -8.65 -18.24 3.82
CA ARG A 47 -10.04 -17.84 4.10
C ARG A 47 -10.73 -17.21 2.90
N LEU A 48 -10.02 -16.45 2.06
CA LEU A 48 -10.55 -15.95 0.79
C LEU A 48 -10.73 -17.08 -0.25
N ASP A 49 -10.09 -18.23 -0.07
CA ASP A 49 -10.26 -19.43 -0.90
C ASP A 49 -11.45 -20.31 -0.58
N GLN A 50 -12.01 -20.18 0.63
CA GLN A 50 -13.15 -20.99 1.06
C GLN A 50 -14.41 -20.70 0.23
N VAL A 51 -14.62 -19.45 -0.18
CA VAL A 51 -15.75 -19.06 -1.02
C VAL A 51 -15.40 -19.21 -2.50
N ARG A 52 -15.87 -20.29 -3.11
CA ARG A 52 -15.65 -20.58 -4.54
C ARG A 52 -16.61 -19.85 -5.47
N ASN A 53 -17.85 -19.64 -5.03
CA ASN A 53 -18.89 -18.88 -5.73
C ASN A 53 -19.66 -18.05 -4.69
N GLY A 54 -20.06 -16.83 -5.05
CA GLY A 54 -20.70 -15.88 -4.16
C GLY A 54 -19.79 -14.73 -3.76
N VAL A 55 -20.34 -13.87 -2.90
CA VAL A 55 -19.68 -12.67 -2.41
C VAL A 55 -18.98 -12.96 -1.08
N THR A 56 -17.71 -12.61 -0.98
CA THR A 56 -16.99 -12.43 0.30
C THR A 56 -16.86 -10.94 0.57
N LEU A 57 -17.30 -10.48 1.73
CA LEU A 57 -17.10 -9.11 2.17
C LEU A 57 -15.82 -9.00 3.01
N VAL A 58 -15.05 -7.94 2.79
CA VAL A 58 -13.90 -7.56 3.61
C VAL A 58 -14.17 -6.15 4.12
N VAL A 59 -14.55 -6.05 5.39
CA VAL A 59 -15.06 -4.82 5.99
C VAL A 59 -14.11 -4.34 7.07
N ALA A 60 -13.50 -3.19 6.85
CA ALA A 60 -12.67 -2.52 7.84
C ALA A 60 -12.41 -1.06 7.46
N GLY A 61 -12.10 -0.24 8.46
CA GLY A 61 -11.76 1.16 8.26
C GLY A 61 -10.54 1.39 7.34
N ALA A 62 -10.27 2.66 7.06
CA ALA A 62 -9.09 3.06 6.31
C ALA A 62 -7.79 2.56 6.98
N GLY A 63 -6.82 2.16 6.17
CA GLY A 63 -5.53 1.68 6.68
C GLY A 63 -5.49 0.23 7.16
N ALA A 64 -6.59 -0.53 7.06
CA ALA A 64 -6.62 -1.96 7.43
C ALA A 64 -5.86 -2.90 6.48
N GLY A 65 -5.26 -2.38 5.40
CA GLY A 65 -4.56 -3.19 4.40
C GLY A 65 -5.46 -4.03 3.47
N LYS A 66 -6.74 -3.68 3.34
CA LYS A 66 -7.71 -4.38 2.46
C LYS A 66 -7.19 -4.52 1.03
N SER A 67 -6.89 -3.39 0.38
CA SER A 67 -6.44 -3.32 -1.01
C SER A 67 -5.13 -4.10 -1.22
N THR A 68 -4.20 -4.00 -0.27
CA THR A 68 -2.92 -4.74 -0.30
C THR A 68 -3.15 -6.25 -0.27
N LEU A 69 -3.98 -6.75 0.67
CA LEU A 69 -4.33 -8.16 0.79
C LEU A 69 -5.01 -8.67 -0.49
N LEU A 70 -6.02 -7.94 -0.97
CA LEU A 70 -6.83 -8.37 -2.11
C LEU A 70 -6.08 -8.29 -3.44
N SER A 71 -5.18 -7.33 -3.59
CA SER A 71 -4.29 -7.24 -4.76
C SER A 71 -3.39 -8.46 -4.85
N ALA A 72 -2.72 -8.81 -3.74
CA ALA A 72 -1.86 -9.99 -3.67
C ALA A 72 -2.65 -11.28 -3.93
N TRP A 73 -3.83 -11.41 -3.34
CA TRP A 73 -4.72 -12.56 -3.53
C TRP A 73 -5.19 -12.72 -4.98
N SER A 74 -5.64 -11.62 -5.60
CA SER A 74 -6.14 -11.61 -6.99
C SER A 74 -5.03 -11.91 -7.99
N ALA A 75 -3.87 -11.27 -7.82
CA ALA A 75 -2.71 -11.46 -8.68
C ALA A 75 -2.26 -12.93 -8.73
N ALA A 76 -2.23 -13.61 -7.57
CA ALA A 76 -1.88 -15.02 -7.48
C ALA A 76 -2.90 -15.97 -8.16
N ARG A 77 -4.09 -15.50 -8.52
CA ARG A 77 -5.20 -16.30 -9.08
C ARG A 77 -5.58 -15.88 -10.50
N GLY A 78 -4.85 -14.95 -11.11
CA GLY A 78 -5.24 -14.36 -12.39
C GLY A 78 -6.61 -13.66 -12.32
N GLY A 79 -6.94 -13.10 -11.17
CA GLY A 79 -8.19 -12.38 -10.94
C GLY A 79 -8.17 -10.95 -11.49
N VAL A 80 -9.36 -10.37 -11.56
CA VAL A 80 -9.61 -8.99 -12.00
C VAL A 80 -9.71 -8.12 -10.77
N PHE A 81 -9.00 -7.00 -10.74
CA PHE A 81 -9.06 -6.04 -9.64
C PHE A 81 -9.67 -4.73 -10.13
N VAL A 82 -10.79 -4.33 -9.54
CA VAL A 82 -11.50 -3.10 -9.88
C VAL A 82 -11.49 -2.19 -8.67
N ASN A 83 -10.87 -1.01 -8.79
CA ASN A 83 -10.92 0.02 -7.76
C ASN A 83 -12.00 1.04 -8.14
N LEU A 84 -13.11 1.08 -7.40
CA LEU A 84 -14.26 1.91 -7.76
C LEU A 84 -14.07 3.42 -7.51
N GLU A 85 -13.00 3.84 -6.81
CA GLU A 85 -12.60 5.26 -6.74
C GLU A 85 -11.96 5.72 -8.06
N LEU A 86 -11.33 4.81 -8.79
CA LEU A 86 -10.50 5.12 -9.95
C LEU A 86 -11.02 4.57 -11.28
N ASP A 87 -11.90 3.57 -11.25
CA ASP A 87 -12.40 2.86 -12.41
C ASP A 87 -13.93 2.75 -12.35
N PRO A 88 -14.64 2.89 -13.48
CA PRO A 88 -16.04 2.54 -13.53
C PRO A 88 -16.24 1.03 -13.29
N PRO A 89 -17.41 0.60 -12.78
CA PRO A 89 -17.69 -0.81 -12.57
C PRO A 89 -17.56 -1.63 -13.86
N HIS A 90 -16.69 -2.64 -13.86
CA HIS A 90 -16.47 -3.57 -14.98
C HIS A 90 -16.09 -4.97 -14.46
N HIS A 91 -16.17 -6.00 -15.30
CA HIS A 91 -15.87 -7.38 -14.88
C HIS A 91 -15.53 -8.29 -16.06
N GLU A 92 -14.46 -7.98 -16.78
CA GLU A 92 -13.97 -8.80 -17.90
C GLU A 92 -12.96 -9.84 -17.43
N GLY A 93 -13.12 -11.10 -17.86
CA GLY A 93 -12.23 -12.21 -17.52
C GLY A 93 -12.91 -13.29 -16.66
N ASP A 94 -12.33 -14.49 -16.66
CA ASP A 94 -12.92 -15.68 -16.03
C ASP A 94 -12.46 -15.91 -14.57
N GLY A 95 -11.49 -15.12 -14.11
CA GLY A 95 -10.95 -15.21 -12.75
C GLY A 95 -11.87 -14.66 -11.66
N PRO A 96 -11.45 -14.76 -10.39
CA PRO A 96 -12.13 -14.07 -9.30
C PRO A 96 -12.14 -12.56 -9.52
N LEU A 97 -13.24 -11.91 -9.16
CA LEU A 97 -13.36 -10.46 -9.22
C LEU A 97 -13.12 -9.88 -7.83
N VAL A 98 -12.16 -8.97 -7.72
CA VAL A 98 -11.99 -8.09 -6.58
C VAL A 98 -12.62 -6.74 -6.90
N VAL A 99 -13.46 -6.26 -5.99
CA VAL A 99 -14.03 -4.92 -6.01
C VAL A 99 -13.52 -4.19 -4.77
N ASP A 100 -12.78 -3.11 -4.98
CA ASP A 100 -12.22 -2.27 -3.91
C ASP A 100 -12.93 -0.93 -3.82
N GLU A 101 -12.92 -0.35 -2.62
CA GLU A 101 -13.63 0.90 -2.28
C GLU A 101 -15.14 0.87 -2.59
N ALA A 102 -15.80 -0.26 -2.33
CA ALA A 102 -17.23 -0.40 -2.55
C ALA A 102 -18.06 0.31 -1.46
N THR A 103 -19.02 1.10 -1.92
CA THR A 103 -20.06 1.78 -1.11
C THR A 103 -21.47 1.25 -1.39
N GLU A 104 -22.47 1.74 -0.64
CA GLU A 104 -23.89 1.37 -0.84
C GLU A 104 -24.40 1.60 -2.27
N ALA A 105 -23.87 2.62 -2.97
CA ALA A 105 -24.23 2.93 -4.36
C ALA A 105 -23.97 1.76 -5.34
N HIS A 106 -23.10 0.81 -4.95
CA HIS A 106 -22.71 -0.32 -5.80
C HIS A 106 -23.46 -1.62 -5.47
N VAL A 107 -24.32 -1.63 -4.46
CA VAL A 107 -25.00 -2.85 -3.97
C VAL A 107 -25.77 -3.56 -5.08
N ASP A 108 -26.54 -2.84 -5.89
CA ASP A 108 -27.33 -3.46 -6.95
C ASP A 108 -26.49 -4.06 -8.07
N TRP A 109 -25.32 -3.49 -8.35
CA TRP A 109 -24.36 -4.07 -9.26
C TRP A 109 -23.71 -5.33 -8.66
N LEU A 110 -23.29 -5.27 -7.39
CA LEU A 110 -22.71 -6.42 -6.67
C LEU A 110 -23.68 -7.60 -6.58
N ARG A 111 -24.98 -7.35 -6.36
CA ARG A 111 -26.02 -8.40 -6.34
C ARG A 111 -26.09 -9.19 -7.64
N LYS A 112 -25.95 -8.51 -8.78
CA LYS A 112 -25.94 -9.15 -10.12
C LYS A 112 -24.75 -10.09 -10.30
N LEU A 113 -23.66 -9.86 -9.55
CA LEU A 113 -22.43 -10.65 -9.62
C LEU A 113 -22.37 -11.81 -8.61
N SER A 114 -23.44 -12.01 -7.81
CA SER A 114 -23.49 -13.04 -6.76
C SER A 114 -23.34 -14.49 -7.24
N HIS A 115 -23.49 -14.75 -8.54
CA HIS A 115 -23.24 -16.05 -9.15
C HIS A 115 -21.74 -16.33 -9.38
N ARG A 116 -20.90 -15.30 -9.34
CA ARG A 116 -19.45 -15.38 -9.53
C ARG A 116 -18.72 -15.40 -8.19
N ARG A 117 -17.42 -15.70 -8.22
CA ARG A 117 -16.52 -15.49 -7.09
C ARG A 117 -16.13 -14.02 -6.99
N VAL A 118 -16.74 -13.29 -6.06
CA VAL A 118 -16.49 -11.85 -5.87
C VAL A 118 -15.97 -11.61 -4.46
N VAL A 119 -14.90 -10.83 -4.32
CA VAL A 119 -14.41 -10.33 -3.03
C VAL A 119 -14.54 -8.82 -3.04
N VAL A 120 -15.26 -8.29 -2.05
CA VAL A 120 -15.60 -6.86 -1.99
C VAL A 120 -14.94 -6.26 -0.75
N ALA A 121 -14.06 -5.29 -0.95
CA ALA A 121 -13.55 -4.45 0.12
C ALA A 121 -14.43 -3.21 0.31
N ALA A 122 -14.85 -2.98 1.54
CA ALA A 122 -15.67 -1.85 1.94
C ALA A 122 -15.22 -1.32 3.31
N GLN A 123 -15.55 -0.06 3.61
CA GLN A 123 -15.32 0.51 4.93
C GLN A 123 -16.45 0.16 5.91
N GLU A 124 -17.64 -0.08 5.37
CA GLU A 124 -18.84 -0.39 6.10
C GLU A 124 -19.47 -1.68 5.59
N VAL A 125 -20.37 -2.26 6.39
CA VAL A 125 -21.08 -3.48 5.99
C VAL A 125 -22.10 -3.12 4.90
N LEU A 126 -21.95 -3.71 3.71
CA LEU A 126 -22.89 -3.51 2.62
C LEU A 126 -24.07 -4.48 2.69
N PRO A 127 -25.30 -4.06 2.33
CA PRO A 127 -26.50 -4.91 2.33
C PRO A 127 -26.53 -5.89 1.13
N VAL A 128 -25.50 -6.73 1.04
CA VAL A 128 -25.35 -7.83 0.07
C VAL A 128 -25.35 -9.17 0.80
N GLN A 129 -25.86 -10.23 0.15
CA GLN A 129 -25.84 -11.57 0.72
C GLN A 129 -24.43 -12.17 0.62
N ALA A 130 -23.60 -11.87 1.61
CA ALA A 130 -22.25 -12.41 1.70
C ALA A 130 -22.28 -13.86 2.19
N ARG A 131 -21.46 -14.71 1.58
CA ARG A 131 -21.19 -16.08 2.06
C ARG A 131 -20.22 -16.07 3.24
N GLN A 132 -19.41 -15.02 3.33
CA GLN A 132 -18.41 -14.83 4.36
C GLN A 132 -18.12 -13.34 4.51
N THR A 133 -17.81 -12.92 5.73
CA THR A 133 -17.31 -11.58 6.03
C THR A 133 -15.99 -11.71 6.80
N LEU A 134 -14.96 -10.99 6.34
CA LEU A 134 -13.74 -10.71 7.08
C LEU A 134 -13.85 -9.32 7.69
N THR A 135 -13.53 -9.16 8.96
CA THR A 135 -13.65 -7.89 9.68
C THR A 135 -12.29 -7.27 10.01
N ALA A 136 -12.32 -6.05 10.55
CA ALA A 136 -11.16 -5.36 11.09
C ALA A 136 -10.32 -6.23 12.05
N ARG A 137 -10.96 -7.09 12.85
CA ARG A 137 -10.25 -7.98 13.79
C ARG A 137 -9.32 -8.96 13.07
N GLU A 138 -9.76 -9.50 11.95
CA GLU A 138 -8.95 -10.47 11.19
C GLU A 138 -7.92 -9.77 10.31
N LEU A 139 -8.13 -8.50 9.99
CA LEU A 139 -7.18 -7.70 9.24
C LEU A 139 -6.10 -7.04 10.10
N ALA A 140 -6.32 -6.86 11.40
CA ALA A 140 -5.26 -6.47 12.32
C ALA A 140 -4.09 -7.45 12.21
N PHE A 141 -2.87 -6.93 12.22
CA PHE A 141 -1.69 -7.76 12.27
C PHE A 141 -1.60 -8.47 13.61
N ALA A 142 -1.25 -9.76 13.58
CA ALA A 142 -0.74 -10.43 14.75
C ALA A 142 0.65 -9.90 15.14
N GLU A 143 1.15 -10.31 16.31
CA GLU A 143 2.46 -9.87 16.81
C GLU A 143 3.61 -10.31 15.89
N ASP A 144 3.54 -11.53 15.34
CA ASP A 144 4.50 -12.06 14.37
C ASP A 144 4.46 -11.31 13.03
N GLU A 145 3.27 -10.93 12.56
CA GLU A 145 3.12 -10.05 11.39
C GLU A 145 3.68 -8.65 11.68
N THR A 146 3.50 -8.13 12.89
CA THR A 146 4.08 -6.84 13.34
C THR A 146 5.61 -6.90 13.36
N TYR A 147 6.17 -7.99 13.88
CA TYR A 147 7.59 -8.29 13.82
C TYR A 147 8.11 -8.29 12.38
N GLN A 148 7.42 -8.94 11.44
CA GLN A 148 7.87 -9.00 10.05
C GLN A 148 7.90 -7.60 9.39
N VAL A 149 6.90 -6.74 9.68
CA VAL A 149 6.92 -5.34 9.23
C VAL A 149 8.14 -4.62 9.80
N LEU A 150 8.41 -4.76 11.11
CA LEU A 150 9.55 -4.11 11.75
C LEU A 150 10.90 -4.64 11.26
N ALA A 151 11.05 -5.96 11.12
CA ALA A 151 12.29 -6.59 10.67
C ALA A 151 12.63 -6.11 9.25
N ALA A 152 11.63 -6.06 8.38
CA ALA A 152 11.79 -5.42 7.09
C ALA A 152 12.17 -3.95 7.28
N ALA A 153 11.38 -3.18 8.05
CA ALA A 153 11.51 -1.73 8.28
C ALA A 153 12.90 -1.29 8.72
N LEU A 154 13.45 -1.99 9.69
CA LEU A 154 14.65 -1.62 10.42
C LEU A 154 15.91 -2.23 9.79
N GLY A 155 15.77 -3.26 8.94
CA GLY A 155 16.90 -4.06 8.45
C GLY A 155 17.63 -4.81 9.57
N ASP A 156 16.95 -5.02 10.70
CA ASP A 156 17.50 -5.53 11.95
C ASP A 156 16.46 -6.43 12.62
N ALA A 157 16.58 -7.74 12.41
CA ALA A 157 15.66 -8.72 12.92
C ALA A 157 15.70 -8.83 14.46
N ALA A 158 16.87 -8.70 15.09
CA ALA A 158 17.00 -8.79 16.53
C ALA A 158 16.40 -7.56 17.23
N GLY A 159 16.66 -6.37 16.67
CA GLY A 159 16.01 -5.14 17.13
C GLY A 159 14.49 -5.18 16.93
N ALA A 160 14.02 -5.72 15.81
CA ALA A 160 12.58 -5.88 15.55
C ALA A 160 11.90 -6.82 16.54
N ASP A 161 12.53 -7.97 16.87
CA ASP A 161 12.01 -8.94 17.86
C ASP A 161 11.77 -8.28 19.23
N THR A 162 12.71 -7.42 19.63
CA THR A 162 12.61 -6.70 20.91
C THR A 162 11.49 -5.64 20.91
N LEU A 163 11.21 -5.00 19.77
CA LEU A 163 10.29 -3.87 19.68
C LEU A 163 8.86 -4.28 19.27
N ALA A 164 8.69 -5.44 18.63
CA ALA A 164 7.42 -5.87 18.06
C ALA A 164 6.26 -5.97 19.08
N PRO A 165 6.45 -6.53 20.29
CA PRO A 165 5.35 -6.60 21.26
C PRO A 165 4.81 -5.21 21.65
N ASP A 166 5.71 -4.26 21.90
CA ASP A 166 5.36 -2.89 22.29
C ASP A 166 4.68 -2.14 21.13
N VAL A 167 5.20 -2.27 19.90
CA VAL A 167 4.57 -1.67 18.71
C VAL A 167 3.19 -2.29 18.47
N HIS A 168 3.06 -3.61 18.55
CA HIS A 168 1.78 -4.30 18.38
C HIS A 168 0.76 -3.82 19.42
N LEU A 169 1.17 -3.71 20.69
CA LEU A 169 0.31 -3.23 21.77
C LEU A 169 -0.17 -1.79 21.54
N LEU A 170 0.74 -0.87 21.21
CA LEU A 170 0.42 0.55 21.01
C LEU A 170 -0.46 0.80 19.79
N THR A 171 -0.31 -0.01 18.76
CA THR A 171 -1.03 0.15 17.48
C THR A 171 -2.26 -0.76 17.37
N HIS A 172 -2.45 -1.66 18.34
CA HIS A 172 -3.39 -2.78 18.27
C HIS A 172 -3.24 -3.62 16.99
N GLY A 173 -2.02 -3.70 16.46
CA GLY A 173 -1.72 -4.36 15.20
C GLY A 173 -2.33 -3.69 13.96
N TRP A 174 -2.85 -2.46 14.05
CA TRP A 174 -3.49 -1.83 12.89
C TRP A 174 -2.48 -1.58 11.76
N PRO A 175 -2.64 -2.18 10.56
CA PRO A 175 -1.57 -2.24 9.56
C PRO A 175 -0.96 -0.88 9.17
N GLN A 176 -1.79 0.13 8.96
CA GLN A 176 -1.32 1.49 8.65
C GLN A 176 -0.52 2.10 9.82
N THR A 177 -1.02 1.98 11.05
CA THR A 177 -0.34 2.55 12.23
C THR A 177 0.95 1.79 12.55
N VAL A 178 0.96 0.46 12.38
CA VAL A 178 2.19 -0.36 12.46
C VAL A 178 3.21 0.10 11.41
N GLY A 179 2.79 0.28 10.15
CA GLY A 179 3.66 0.77 9.08
C GLY A 179 4.25 2.15 9.37
N LEU A 180 3.45 3.07 9.91
CA LEU A 180 3.90 4.40 10.33
C LEU A 180 4.89 4.33 11.50
N ALA A 181 4.60 3.53 12.54
CA ALA A 181 5.50 3.35 13.66
C ALA A 181 6.83 2.75 13.22
N ALA A 182 6.79 1.78 12.32
CA ALA A 182 7.97 1.16 11.73
C ALA A 182 8.80 2.16 10.89
N ALA A 183 8.15 3.00 10.09
CA ALA A 183 8.80 4.06 9.32
C ALA A 183 9.46 5.10 10.24
N TRP A 184 8.77 5.52 11.31
CA TRP A 184 9.30 6.46 12.30
C TRP A 184 10.51 5.89 13.05
N LEU A 185 10.43 4.64 13.51
CA LEU A 185 11.54 3.95 14.19
C LEU A 185 12.75 3.75 13.27
N ALA A 186 12.52 3.56 11.97
CA ALA A 186 13.59 3.45 10.99
C ALA A 186 14.41 4.74 10.83
N GLN A 187 13.84 5.90 11.17
CA GLN A 187 14.54 7.19 11.20
C GLN A 187 15.40 7.38 12.46
N GLN A 188 15.23 6.53 13.47
CA GLN A 188 15.97 6.62 14.73
C GLN A 188 17.21 5.72 14.69
N SER A 189 18.26 6.11 15.42
CA SER A 189 19.43 5.23 15.60
C SER A 189 19.03 3.97 16.38
N PRO A 190 19.69 2.81 16.15
CA PRO A 190 19.35 1.57 16.85
C PRO A 190 19.30 1.70 18.38
N ALA A 191 20.21 2.49 18.97
CA ALA A 191 20.29 2.71 20.41
C ALA A 191 19.10 3.53 20.98
N GLU A 192 18.46 4.36 20.16
CA GLU A 192 17.39 5.25 20.61
C GLU A 192 16.00 4.66 20.44
N ARG A 193 15.81 3.68 19.55
CA ARG A 193 14.50 3.12 19.17
C ARG A 193 13.64 2.74 20.37
N ALA A 194 14.19 1.98 21.32
CA ALA A 194 13.46 1.55 22.51
C ALA A 194 13.07 2.72 23.42
N ALA A 195 13.95 3.72 23.57
CA ALA A 195 13.66 4.92 24.36
C ALA A 195 12.58 5.78 23.70
N LYS A 196 12.65 5.95 22.37
CA LYS A 196 11.64 6.66 21.58
C LYS A 196 10.28 5.96 21.67
N LEU A 197 10.23 4.64 21.52
CA LEU A 197 8.99 3.87 21.63
C LEU A 197 8.32 4.03 23.01
N ARG A 198 9.10 4.04 24.10
CA ARG A 198 8.58 4.35 25.44
C ARG A 198 8.02 5.78 25.56
N SER A 199 8.60 6.75 24.84
CA SER A 199 8.04 8.10 24.77
C SER A 199 6.73 8.14 23.98
N LEU A 200 6.60 7.32 22.92
CA LEU A 200 5.37 7.17 22.15
C LEU A 200 4.19 6.70 23.02
N ALA A 201 4.45 5.77 23.95
CA ALA A 201 3.46 5.28 24.91
C ALA A 201 2.90 6.37 25.86
N ARG A 202 3.52 7.56 25.90
CA ARG A 202 3.09 8.71 26.71
C ARG A 202 2.32 9.76 25.91
N VAL A 203 2.21 9.58 24.59
CA VAL A 203 1.43 10.48 23.74
C VAL A 203 -0.04 10.37 24.12
N THR A 204 -0.67 11.50 24.41
CA THR A 204 -2.08 11.58 24.81
C THR A 204 -3.00 11.87 23.63
N GLU A 205 -2.45 12.40 22.56
CA GLU A 205 -3.12 12.66 21.29
C GLU A 205 -3.34 11.36 20.50
N PRO A 206 -4.25 11.37 19.50
CA PRO A 206 -4.39 10.24 18.59
C PRO A 206 -3.05 9.86 17.94
N LEU A 207 -2.69 8.59 18.05
CA LEU A 207 -1.37 8.09 17.67
C LEU A 207 -1.05 8.28 16.18
N GLU A 208 -2.04 8.09 15.30
CA GLU A 208 -1.82 8.20 13.85
C GLU A 208 -1.41 9.61 13.41
N PRO A 209 -2.15 10.69 13.71
CA PRO A 209 -1.71 12.06 13.41
C PRO A 209 -0.33 12.39 13.97
N TYR A 210 -0.02 11.94 15.19
CA TYR A 210 1.30 12.12 15.78
C TYR A 210 2.39 11.45 14.93
N LEU A 211 2.20 10.17 14.58
CA LEU A 211 3.16 9.42 13.79
C LEU A 211 3.32 9.99 12.37
N VAL A 212 2.25 10.46 11.75
CA VAL A 212 2.33 11.13 10.44
C VAL A 212 3.22 12.37 10.52
N GLY A 213 3.00 13.23 11.52
CA GLY A 213 3.86 14.40 11.76
C GLY A 213 5.32 14.01 12.01
N ALA A 214 5.55 13.05 12.91
CA ALA A 214 6.88 12.60 13.27
C ALA A 214 7.65 11.99 12.08
N VAL A 215 6.97 11.21 11.23
CA VAL A 215 7.58 10.65 10.01
C VAL A 215 7.90 11.76 9.03
N LEU A 216 6.97 12.71 8.79
CA LEU A 216 7.21 13.87 7.89
C LEU A 216 8.39 14.73 8.38
N ASP A 217 8.52 14.91 9.69
CA ASP A 217 9.61 15.67 10.30
C ASP A 217 10.98 15.05 10.05
N GLY A 218 11.06 13.72 9.98
CA GLY A 218 12.29 13.00 9.64
C GLY A 218 12.57 12.82 8.15
N LEU A 219 11.68 13.25 7.26
CA LEU A 219 11.91 13.18 5.80
C LEU A 219 12.87 14.27 5.32
N THR A 220 13.55 14.01 4.20
CA THR A 220 14.23 15.06 3.44
C THR A 220 13.20 16.06 2.90
N ARG A 221 13.68 17.25 2.50
CA ARG A 221 12.82 18.27 1.89
C ARG A 221 12.09 17.73 0.65
N ASP A 222 12.82 17.08 -0.24
CA ASP A 222 12.29 16.56 -1.51
C ASP A 222 11.25 15.46 -1.26
N ASP A 223 11.53 14.51 -0.36
CA ASP A 223 10.60 13.44 0.01
C ASP A 223 9.31 13.99 0.64
N ARG A 224 9.44 15.04 1.47
CA ARG A 224 8.31 15.71 2.08
C ARG A 224 7.47 16.44 1.03
N GLU A 225 8.10 17.18 0.12
CA GLU A 225 7.42 17.87 -0.98
C GLU A 225 6.69 16.86 -1.90
N LEU A 226 7.30 15.72 -2.21
CA LEU A 226 6.66 14.64 -2.96
C LEU A 226 5.42 14.10 -2.22
N ALA A 227 5.56 13.73 -0.94
CA ALA A 227 4.45 13.20 -0.15
C ALA A 227 3.28 14.20 -0.05
N GLN A 228 3.59 15.50 0.14
CA GLN A 228 2.61 16.59 0.14
C GLN A 228 1.85 16.66 -1.19
N LYS A 229 2.57 16.77 -2.33
CA LYS A 229 1.95 16.88 -3.66
C LYS A 229 1.06 15.66 -3.96
N LEU A 230 1.56 14.46 -3.69
CA LEU A 230 0.83 13.21 -3.94
C LEU A 230 -0.39 13.05 -3.03
N ALA A 231 -0.40 13.63 -1.83
CA ALA A 231 -1.58 13.64 -0.98
C ALA A 231 -2.73 14.45 -1.59
N HIS A 232 -2.49 15.34 -2.55
CA HIS A 232 -3.54 16.12 -3.23
C HIS A 232 -3.99 15.52 -4.57
N LEU A 233 -3.44 14.36 -4.95
CA LEU A 233 -3.75 13.65 -6.19
C LEU A 233 -4.40 12.29 -5.89
N PRO A 234 -5.30 11.79 -6.77
CA PRO A 234 -5.86 10.44 -6.61
C PRO A 234 -4.81 9.34 -6.81
N GLY A 235 -3.78 9.63 -7.60
CA GLY A 235 -2.64 8.78 -7.90
C GLY A 235 -1.85 9.31 -9.10
N VAL A 236 -0.62 8.82 -9.25
CA VAL A 236 0.30 9.16 -10.35
C VAL A 236 0.86 7.89 -10.97
N ASP A 237 0.89 7.83 -12.30
CA ASP A 237 1.69 6.88 -13.06
C ASP A 237 2.94 7.58 -13.62
N ALA A 238 3.78 6.85 -14.35
CA ALA A 238 4.98 7.43 -14.95
C ALA A 238 4.69 8.62 -15.87
N ARG A 239 3.58 8.59 -16.64
CA ARG A 239 3.21 9.67 -17.55
C ARG A 239 2.76 10.92 -16.80
N ARG A 240 1.97 10.75 -15.74
CA ARG A 240 1.52 11.86 -14.89
C ARG A 240 2.67 12.40 -14.06
N ALA A 241 3.58 11.55 -13.58
CA ALA A 241 4.78 11.97 -12.87
C ALA A 241 5.69 12.85 -13.74
N ASP A 242 5.91 12.47 -14.99
CA ASP A 242 6.71 13.25 -15.95
C ASP A 242 6.13 14.65 -16.18
N ARG A 243 4.81 14.76 -16.35
CA ARG A 243 4.13 16.06 -16.51
C ARG A 243 4.14 16.93 -15.26
N LEU A 244 4.28 16.32 -14.09
CA LEU A 244 4.34 17.02 -12.80
C LEU A 244 5.78 17.26 -12.33
N ASP A 245 6.78 16.87 -13.13
CA ASP A 245 8.20 16.92 -12.77
C ASP A 245 8.50 16.15 -11.46
N LEU A 246 7.95 14.93 -11.36
CA LEU A 246 8.09 14.02 -10.20
C LEU A 246 8.86 12.73 -10.52
N THR A 247 9.37 12.57 -11.74
CA THR A 247 9.91 11.29 -12.24
C THR A 247 11.14 10.81 -11.45
N GLU A 248 12.04 11.73 -11.08
CA GLU A 248 13.23 11.37 -10.30
C GLU A 248 12.90 10.95 -8.86
N ASP A 249 11.77 11.44 -8.33
CA ASP A 249 11.35 11.22 -6.95
C ASP A 249 10.62 9.88 -6.76
N LEU A 250 10.05 9.29 -7.80
CA LEU A 250 9.36 7.99 -7.71
C LEU A 250 10.29 6.77 -7.62
N VAL A 251 11.61 6.96 -7.80
CA VAL A 251 12.60 5.88 -7.71
C VAL A 251 12.78 5.41 -6.25
N ALA A 252 12.52 6.28 -5.28
CA ALA A 252 12.55 5.98 -3.86
C ALA A 252 11.32 6.57 -3.19
N LEU A 253 10.28 5.75 -3.02
CA LEU A 253 9.02 6.23 -2.49
C LEU A 253 9.15 6.59 -1.00
N PRO A 254 8.70 7.77 -0.56
CA PRO A 254 8.61 8.06 0.86
C PRO A 254 7.58 7.12 1.51
N PRO A 255 7.65 6.88 2.84
CA PRO A 255 6.84 5.88 3.53
C PRO A 255 5.31 6.02 3.36
N PHE A 256 4.83 7.19 2.97
CA PHE A 256 3.41 7.47 2.74
C PHE A 256 2.91 7.06 1.35
N VAL A 257 3.82 6.83 0.39
CA VAL A 257 3.48 6.61 -1.01
C VAL A 257 3.56 5.12 -1.30
N GLN A 258 2.44 4.58 -1.77
CA GLN A 258 2.27 3.14 -2.00
C GLN A 258 1.83 2.88 -3.44
N PRO A 259 2.19 1.72 -4.00
CA PRO A 259 1.61 1.25 -5.25
C PRO A 259 0.08 1.14 -5.14
N VAL A 260 -0.63 1.54 -6.19
CA VAL A 260 -2.09 1.43 -6.25
C VAL A 260 -2.47 -0.01 -6.63
N ALA A 261 -3.30 -0.64 -5.81
CA ALA A 261 -3.79 -1.99 -6.06
C ALA A 261 -4.53 -2.08 -7.41
N GLY A 262 -4.24 -3.14 -8.18
CA GLY A 262 -4.83 -3.34 -9.51
C GLY A 262 -4.30 -2.44 -10.63
N LYS A 263 -3.45 -1.45 -10.34
CA LYS A 263 -2.90 -0.51 -11.33
C LYS A 263 -1.37 -0.53 -11.35
N PRO A 264 -0.74 -1.45 -12.11
CA PRO A 264 0.72 -1.52 -12.20
C PRO A 264 1.34 -0.19 -12.62
N GLY A 265 2.38 0.25 -11.91
CA GLY A 265 3.08 1.51 -12.18
C GLY A 265 2.38 2.76 -11.66
N TRP A 266 1.24 2.62 -10.97
CA TRP A 266 0.57 3.73 -10.29
C TRP A 266 0.96 3.78 -8.81
N PHE A 267 1.09 4.99 -8.29
CA PHE A 267 1.43 5.29 -6.90
C PHE A 267 0.50 6.35 -6.34
N ALA A 268 0.14 6.24 -5.06
CA ALA A 268 -0.68 7.21 -4.38
C ALA A 268 -0.36 7.26 -2.88
N VAL A 269 -0.78 8.35 -2.23
CA VAL A 269 -0.95 8.33 -0.78
C VAL A 269 -2.31 7.68 -0.48
N PRO A 270 -2.35 6.56 0.29
CA PRO A 270 -3.60 5.87 0.64
C PRO A 270 -4.61 6.82 1.29
N GLY A 271 -5.91 6.63 1.04
CA GLY A 271 -6.97 7.54 1.50
C GLY A 271 -6.93 7.89 2.99
N GLY A 272 -6.66 6.90 3.86
CA GLY A 272 -6.51 7.12 5.31
C GLY A 272 -5.36 8.06 5.66
N LEU A 273 -4.20 7.89 5.02
CA LEU A 273 -3.03 8.74 5.22
C LEU A 273 -3.17 10.10 4.53
N ARG A 274 -3.92 10.16 3.43
CA ARG A 274 -4.07 11.34 2.57
C ARG A 274 -4.51 12.55 3.39
N VAL A 275 -5.57 12.41 4.18
CA VAL A 275 -6.12 13.49 5.01
C VAL A 275 -5.13 13.90 6.11
N ALA A 276 -4.46 12.92 6.73
CA ALA A 276 -3.48 13.20 7.77
C ALA A 276 -2.26 13.97 7.23
N VAL A 277 -1.74 13.58 6.07
CA VAL A 277 -0.62 14.27 5.39
C VAL A 277 -1.03 15.68 4.98
N GLN A 278 -2.21 15.87 4.37
CA GLN A 278 -2.71 17.20 4.01
C GLN A 278 -2.82 18.14 5.21
N ARG A 279 -3.23 17.60 6.37
CA ARG A 279 -3.35 18.38 7.61
C ARG A 279 -1.98 18.72 8.21
N ALA A 280 -1.07 17.75 8.24
CA ALA A 280 0.26 17.92 8.83
C ALA A 280 1.18 18.80 7.94
N ALA A 281 0.93 18.82 6.65
CA ALA A 281 1.77 19.47 5.66
C ALA A 281 0.94 20.11 4.53
N PRO A 282 0.20 21.21 4.83
CA PRO A 282 -0.74 21.80 3.89
C PRO A 282 -0.03 22.49 2.72
N LEU A 283 -0.61 22.37 1.53
CA LEU A 283 -0.28 23.18 0.37
C LEU A 283 -1.21 24.39 0.26
N ALA A 284 -0.69 25.50 -0.29
CA ALA A 284 -1.50 26.65 -0.66
C ALA A 284 -2.58 26.26 -1.68
N ALA A 285 -3.75 26.89 -1.61
CA ALA A 285 -4.90 26.54 -2.45
C ALA A 285 -4.58 26.67 -3.95
N GLU A 286 -3.78 27.66 -4.32
CA GLU A 286 -3.30 27.90 -5.68
C GLU A 286 -2.43 26.75 -6.18
N ALA A 287 -1.53 26.24 -5.32
CA ALA A 287 -0.69 25.09 -5.64
C ALA A 287 -1.52 23.81 -5.81
N VAL A 288 -2.52 23.60 -4.95
CA VAL A 288 -3.45 22.46 -5.08
C VAL A 288 -4.24 22.55 -6.39
N ALA A 289 -4.74 23.74 -6.74
CA ALA A 289 -5.46 23.96 -8.00
C ALA A 289 -4.56 23.68 -9.22
N ALA A 290 -3.33 24.19 -9.20
CA ALA A 290 -2.35 23.95 -10.28
C ALA A 290 -2.01 22.46 -10.43
N LEU A 291 -1.77 21.74 -9.33
CA LEU A 291 -1.51 20.30 -9.34
C LEU A 291 -2.68 19.51 -9.93
N ARG A 292 -3.92 19.86 -9.55
CA ARG A 292 -5.12 19.18 -10.06
C ARG A 292 -5.34 19.44 -11.54
N ALA A 293 -5.17 20.69 -11.99
CA ALA A 293 -5.28 21.05 -13.41
C ALA A 293 -4.24 20.30 -14.26
N ALA A 294 -2.97 20.27 -13.80
CA ALA A 294 -1.91 19.52 -14.47
C ALA A 294 -2.17 18.00 -14.45
N GLY A 295 -2.79 17.50 -13.39
CA GLY A 295 -3.20 16.10 -13.27
C GLY A 295 -4.34 15.72 -14.22
N GLN A 296 -5.32 16.58 -14.42
CA GLN A 296 -6.53 16.33 -15.21
C GLN A 296 -6.31 16.39 -16.73
N GLY A 297 -5.24 17.03 -17.21
CA GLY A 297 -4.93 17.03 -18.64
C GLY A 297 -4.71 15.58 -19.14
N MET A 298 -5.30 15.12 -20.25
CA MET A 298 -6.35 15.72 -21.09
C MET A 298 -7.60 14.85 -21.05
#